data_AF-A0A953L1G2-F1
#
_entry.id   AF-A0A953L1G2-F1
#
_cell.length_a   1.000
_cell.length_b   1.000
_cell.length_c   1.000
_cell.angle_alpha   90.00
_cell.angle_beta   90.00
_cell.angle_gamma   90.00
#
_symmetry.space_group_name_H-M   'P 1'
#
loop_
_entity.id
_entity.type
_entity.pdbx_description
1 polymer ?
#
loop_
_entity_poly.entity_id
_entity_poly.type
_entity_poly.pdbx_seq_one_letter_code
_entity_poly.pdbx_strand_id
1 'polypeptide(L)'
;MNFSVRKYPFSILLLLIYWVAFTGISFAQSAYFDTVSVYFDIGKSRLLKEAKFTLDSVITNLKQTQEKILIYGYADYLGTDIPNKSLSDNRATIVQQYLLGKGLPPGQIIQTSGVGQIEVRGDEVHGNREFRKTSIFIRRTGTRKISSKTGGQLTRSMQETEVGKTIILDNIYFLVNSSRYTGESQAVVDELLEIMTSNPGLKIKLEGHVCCVQPDEDAFDIVFADQFLSRNRARAIFAYLVRKGIDKSRVSYQGYGKSRPMVDPEITEEDKEKKPEGRDPDTCQMT
;
A
#
# COMPACT_ATOMS: atom_id res chain seq x y z
N MET A 1 74.81 -29.06 -14.77
CA MET A 1 73.43 -29.39 -14.34
C MET A 1 72.56 -28.19 -14.65
N ASN A 2 71.72 -28.26 -15.69
CA ASN A 2 70.85 -27.15 -16.10
C ASN A 2 69.43 -27.40 -15.57
N PHE A 3 68.94 -26.51 -14.70
CA PHE A 3 67.54 -26.52 -14.25
C PHE A 3 66.71 -25.60 -15.15
N SER A 4 65.75 -26.19 -15.85
CA SER A 4 64.73 -25.49 -16.65
C SER A 4 63.54 -25.13 -15.76
N VAL A 5 63.27 -23.84 -15.59
CA VAL A 5 62.09 -23.33 -14.88
C VAL A 5 61.00 -23.04 -15.91
N ARG A 6 59.93 -23.83 -15.90
CA ARG A 6 58.72 -23.59 -16.71
C ARG A 6 58.05 -22.28 -16.26
N LYS A 7 57.97 -21.30 -17.16
CA LYS A 7 57.12 -20.11 -17.00
C LYS A 7 55.67 -20.48 -17.30
N TYR A 8 54.79 -20.39 -16.30
CA TYR A 8 53.34 -20.41 -16.53
C TYR A 8 52.88 -19.02 -16.99
N PRO A 9 51.98 -18.91 -18.00
CA PRO A 9 51.57 -17.62 -18.52
C PRO A 9 50.63 -16.91 -17.54
N PHE A 10 50.90 -15.63 -17.32
CA PHE A 10 50.20 -14.69 -16.43
C PHE A 10 48.71 -14.44 -16.80
N SER A 11 48.14 -15.20 -17.73
CA SER A 11 46.85 -14.92 -18.39
C SER A 11 45.63 -15.60 -17.76
N ILE A 12 45.81 -16.45 -16.74
CA ILE A 12 44.69 -17.18 -16.09
C ILE A 12 44.19 -16.45 -14.84
N LEU A 13 44.99 -15.55 -14.26
CA LEU A 13 44.63 -14.84 -13.01
C LEU A 13 43.61 -13.71 -13.23
N LEU A 14 43.48 -13.19 -14.46
CA LEU A 14 42.56 -12.09 -14.79
C LEU A 14 41.12 -12.54 -15.08
N LEU A 15 40.88 -13.84 -15.31
CA LEU A 15 39.55 -14.40 -15.54
C LEU A 15 38.79 -14.71 -14.24
N LEU A 16 39.49 -14.90 -13.12
CA LEU A 16 38.86 -15.16 -11.81
C LEU A 16 38.33 -13.89 -11.14
N ILE A 17 38.88 -12.71 -11.47
CA ILE A 17 38.39 -11.42 -10.94
C ILE A 17 37.12 -10.97 -11.67
N TYR A 18 36.90 -11.43 -12.91
CA TYR A 18 35.70 -11.11 -13.68
C TYR A 18 34.49 -12.01 -13.36
N TRP A 19 34.68 -13.12 -12.65
CA TRP A 19 33.58 -13.99 -12.20
C TRP A 19 33.01 -13.60 -10.83
N VAL A 20 33.76 -12.86 -10.01
CA VAL A 20 33.32 -12.45 -8.66
C VAL A 20 32.52 -11.12 -8.68
N ALA A 21 32.50 -10.41 -9.81
CA ALA A 21 31.78 -9.13 -9.92
C ALA A 21 30.27 -9.26 -10.23
N PHE A 22 29.72 -10.46 -10.44
CA PHE A 22 28.33 -10.63 -10.90
C PHE A 22 27.34 -11.21 -9.88
N THR A 23 27.75 -11.52 -8.64
CA THR A 23 26.81 -12.03 -7.62
C THR A 23 26.65 -11.04 -6.48
N GLY A 24 26.17 -9.84 -6.83
CA GLY A 24 25.79 -8.81 -5.89
C GLY A 24 24.38 -8.28 -6.14
N ILE A 25 23.45 -9.12 -6.62
CA ILE A 25 22.04 -8.75 -6.63
C ILE A 25 21.57 -8.78 -5.18
N SER A 26 21.74 -7.65 -4.49
CA SER A 26 21.07 -7.40 -3.23
C SER A 26 19.58 -7.39 -3.52
N PHE A 27 18.91 -8.52 -3.29
CA PHE A 27 17.45 -8.58 -3.31
C PHE A 27 16.94 -7.66 -2.19
N ALA A 28 16.68 -6.40 -2.54
CA ALA A 28 15.99 -5.49 -1.65
C ALA A 28 14.65 -6.14 -1.32
N GLN A 29 14.50 -6.62 -0.09
CA GLN A 29 13.25 -7.20 0.38
C GLN A 29 12.15 -6.16 0.18
N SER A 30 11.05 -6.57 -0.45
CA SER A 30 9.92 -5.68 -0.67
C SER A 30 9.37 -5.23 0.67
N ALA A 31 9.26 -3.91 0.84
CA ALA A 31 8.59 -3.36 2.00
C ALA A 31 7.08 -3.31 1.75
N TYR A 32 6.30 -3.76 2.73
CA TYR A 32 4.83 -3.66 2.76
C TYR A 32 4.39 -3.00 4.07
N PHE A 33 3.11 -2.62 4.16
CA PHE A 33 2.57 -1.95 5.34
C PHE A 33 1.44 -2.77 5.97
N ASP A 34 1.62 -3.18 7.21
CA ASP A 34 0.51 -3.64 8.04
C ASP A 34 -0.16 -2.44 8.72
N THR A 35 -1.45 -2.52 8.98
CA THR A 35 -2.24 -1.42 9.55
C THR A 35 -2.83 -1.82 10.88
N VAL A 36 -2.73 -0.94 11.88
CA VAL A 36 -3.52 -1.04 13.11
C VAL A 36 -4.26 0.28 13.31
N SER A 37 -5.58 0.19 13.51
CA SER A 37 -6.43 1.37 13.70
C SER A 37 -6.90 1.46 15.15
N VAL A 38 -6.96 2.70 15.67
CA VAL A 38 -7.60 3.02 16.95
C VAL A 38 -8.67 4.09 16.73
N TYR A 39 -9.77 4.00 17.46
CA TYR A 39 -10.97 4.79 17.23
C TYR A 39 -11.23 5.81 18.34
N PHE A 40 -11.95 6.86 17.98
CA PHE A 40 -12.26 8.00 18.85
C PHE A 40 -13.76 8.31 18.89
N ASP A 41 -14.18 8.89 20.01
CA ASP A 41 -15.50 9.52 20.12
C ASP A 41 -15.61 10.74 19.18
N ILE A 42 -16.83 11.10 18.80
CA ILE A 42 -17.16 12.28 17.99
C ILE A 42 -16.54 13.54 18.63
N GLY A 43 -15.85 14.34 17.81
CA GLY A 43 -15.24 15.61 18.24
C GLY A 43 -14.11 15.48 19.27
N LYS A 44 -13.67 14.27 19.63
CA LYS A 44 -12.66 14.06 20.69
C LYS A 44 -11.38 13.42 20.14
N SER A 45 -10.27 13.77 20.76
CA SER A 45 -8.95 13.16 20.55
C SER A 45 -8.45 12.36 21.77
N ARG A 46 -9.25 12.22 22.83
CA ARG A 46 -8.85 11.40 23.99
C ARG A 46 -8.76 9.92 23.61
N LEU A 47 -7.73 9.22 24.08
CA LEU A 47 -7.61 7.78 23.90
C LEU A 47 -8.57 7.02 24.81
N LEU A 48 -9.41 6.19 24.20
CA LEU A 48 -10.31 5.26 24.89
C LEU A 48 -9.52 4.09 25.51
N LYS A 49 -10.15 3.33 26.42
CA LYS A 49 -9.50 2.21 27.11
C LYS A 49 -9.12 1.11 26.12
N GLU A 50 -9.98 0.85 25.15
CA GLU A 50 -9.82 -0.13 24.07
C GLU A 50 -8.66 0.28 23.16
N ALA A 51 -8.61 1.57 22.79
CA ALA A 51 -7.49 2.12 22.01
C ALA A 51 -6.15 1.92 22.75
N LYS A 52 -6.09 2.21 24.06
CA LYS A 52 -4.89 1.97 24.87
C LYS A 52 -4.47 0.50 24.87
N PHE A 53 -5.43 -0.42 25.01
CA PHE A 53 -5.16 -1.86 24.97
C PHE A 53 -4.57 -2.30 23.62
N THR A 54 -5.14 -1.82 22.52
CA THR A 54 -4.60 -2.05 21.17
C THR A 54 -3.18 -1.50 21.03
N LEU A 55 -2.94 -0.25 21.46
CA LEU A 55 -1.62 0.37 21.40
C LEU A 55 -0.58 -0.38 22.25
N ASP A 56 -0.95 -0.84 23.45
CA ASP A 56 -0.07 -1.63 24.31
C ASP A 56 0.38 -2.94 23.63
N SER A 57 -0.54 -3.60 22.91
CA SER A 57 -0.22 -4.79 22.12
C SER A 57 0.71 -4.48 20.94
N VAL A 58 0.47 -3.37 20.23
CA VAL A 58 1.31 -2.94 19.10
C VAL A 58 2.74 -2.60 19.54
N ILE A 59 2.90 -1.80 20.60
CA ILE A 59 4.22 -1.35 21.08
C ILE A 59 5.09 -2.54 21.49
N THR A 60 4.49 -3.56 22.10
CA THR A 60 5.21 -4.77 22.53
C THR A 60 5.97 -5.40 21.36
N ASN A 61 5.33 -5.48 20.19
CA ASN A 61 5.96 -5.99 18.98
C ASN A 61 6.95 -4.98 18.38
N LEU A 62 6.58 -3.70 18.25
CA LEU A 62 7.44 -2.69 17.61
C LEU A 62 8.78 -2.47 18.32
N LYS A 63 8.80 -2.62 19.65
CA LYS A 63 10.03 -2.58 20.44
C LYS A 63 11.00 -3.70 20.09
N GLN A 64 10.47 -4.84 19.66
CA GLN A 64 11.28 -5.99 19.27
C GLN A 64 11.75 -5.92 17.82
N THR A 65 10.97 -5.29 16.93
CA THR A 65 11.13 -5.46 15.48
C THR A 65 11.91 -4.35 14.75
N GLN A 66 12.38 -3.29 15.43
CA GLN A 66 13.01 -2.11 14.79
C GLN A 66 12.19 -1.48 13.64
N GLU A 67 10.93 -1.89 13.49
CA GLU A 67 10.07 -1.52 12.39
C GLU A 67 9.77 -0.02 12.43
N LYS A 68 9.63 0.54 11.24
CA LYS A 68 9.33 1.95 11.07
C LYS A 68 7.83 2.13 10.93
N ILE A 69 7.26 3.12 11.59
CA ILE A 69 5.83 3.37 11.58
C ILE A 69 5.48 4.76 11.03
N LEU A 70 4.30 4.84 10.42
CA LEU A 70 3.65 6.10 10.04
C LEU A 70 2.34 6.18 10.83
N ILE A 71 2.00 7.35 11.34
CA ILE A 71 0.78 7.57 12.15
C ILE A 71 -0.06 8.62 11.44
N TYR A 72 -1.26 8.24 11.00
CA TYR A 72 -2.19 9.16 10.35
C TYR A 72 -3.51 9.21 11.09
N GLY A 73 -3.89 10.41 11.51
CA GLY A 73 -5.17 10.69 12.14
C GLY A 73 -6.21 11.13 11.12
N TYR A 74 -7.46 10.72 11.34
CA TYR A 74 -8.60 11.05 10.49
C TYR A 74 -9.73 11.62 11.35
N ALA A 75 -10.53 12.50 10.75
CA ALA A 75 -11.78 13.00 11.28
C ALA A 75 -12.95 12.60 10.37
N ASP A 76 -14.14 12.46 10.94
CA ASP A 76 -15.36 12.35 10.16
C ASP A 76 -15.75 13.73 9.61
N TYR A 77 -16.62 13.75 8.59
CA TYR A 77 -17.10 14.97 7.93
C TYR A 77 -18.03 15.82 8.81
N LEU A 78 -18.37 15.38 10.04
CA LEU A 78 -19.19 16.14 10.96
C LEU A 78 -18.43 17.36 11.50
N GLY A 79 -18.46 18.46 10.75
CA GLY A 79 -17.76 19.70 11.08
C GLY A 79 -17.37 20.47 9.84
N THR A 80 -16.51 21.47 9.99
CA THR A 80 -15.83 22.14 8.86
C THR A 80 -14.40 21.62 8.72
N ASP A 81 -13.82 21.75 7.54
CA ASP A 81 -12.52 21.18 7.15
C ASP A 81 -11.38 21.60 8.10
N ILE A 82 -11.36 22.88 8.50
CA ILE A 82 -10.30 23.46 9.35
C ILE A 82 -10.32 22.84 10.76
N PRO A 83 -11.46 22.79 11.49
CA PRO A 83 -11.60 22.02 12.72
C PRO A 83 -11.25 20.54 12.57
N ASN A 84 -11.67 19.90 11.48
CA ASN A 84 -11.43 18.47 11.25
C ASN A 84 -9.94 18.17 11.03
N LYS A 85 -9.21 19.06 10.35
CA LYS A 85 -7.75 18.97 10.23
C LYS A 85 -7.08 19.03 11.60
N SER A 86 -7.39 20.04 12.42
CA SER A 86 -6.84 20.15 13.77
C SER A 86 -7.19 18.96 14.66
N LEU A 87 -8.44 18.49 14.61
CA LEU A 87 -8.89 17.32 15.36
C LEU A 87 -8.12 16.05 14.96
N SER A 88 -7.94 15.83 13.67
CA SER A 88 -7.17 14.70 13.14
C SER A 88 -5.69 14.77 13.52
N ASP A 89 -5.09 15.98 13.52
CA ASP A 89 -3.70 16.20 13.96
C ASP A 89 -3.55 15.86 15.44
N ASN A 90 -4.49 16.30 16.27
CA ASN A 90 -4.52 15.99 17.70
C ASN A 90 -4.66 14.48 17.95
N ARG A 91 -5.49 13.77 17.16
CA ARG A 91 -5.64 12.31 17.24
C ARG A 91 -4.39 11.55 16.80
N ALA A 92 -3.65 12.04 15.81
CA ALA A 92 -2.36 11.45 15.43
C ALA A 92 -1.31 11.69 16.54
N THR A 93 -1.26 12.93 17.04
CA THR A 93 -0.29 13.38 18.05
C THR A 93 -0.46 12.65 19.38
N ILE A 94 -1.69 12.46 19.86
CA ILE A 94 -1.92 11.76 21.14
C ILE A 94 -1.52 10.28 21.06
N VAL A 95 -1.69 9.64 19.89
CA VAL A 95 -1.23 8.28 19.65
C VAL A 95 0.29 8.24 19.65
N GLN A 96 0.94 9.16 18.94
CA GLN A 96 2.40 9.31 18.94
C GLN A 96 2.93 9.47 20.38
N GLN A 97 2.39 10.43 21.14
CA GLN A 97 2.76 10.69 22.53
C GLN A 97 2.57 9.46 23.42
N TYR A 98 1.47 8.73 23.25
CA TYR A 98 1.22 7.50 24.00
C TYR A 98 2.27 6.43 23.70
N LEU A 99 2.57 6.19 22.42
CA LEU A 99 3.58 5.22 21.99
C LEU A 99 4.98 5.59 22.55
N LEU A 100 5.37 6.86 22.44
CA LEU A 100 6.64 7.38 22.97
C LEU A 100 6.72 7.27 24.49
N GLY A 101 5.66 7.66 25.21
CA GLY A 101 5.59 7.57 26.67
C GLY A 101 5.64 6.14 27.20
N LYS A 102 5.20 5.18 26.39
CA LYS A 102 5.35 3.75 26.64
C LYS A 102 6.72 3.20 26.23
N GLY A 103 7.61 4.03 25.71
CA GLY A 103 9.00 3.70 25.41
C GLY A 103 9.27 3.23 23.98
N LEU A 104 8.41 3.58 23.01
CA LEU A 104 8.75 3.40 21.60
C LEU A 104 9.93 4.34 21.23
N PRO A 105 11.01 3.85 20.62
CA PRO A 105 12.11 4.72 20.19
C PRO A 105 11.62 5.78 19.18
N PRO A 106 11.94 7.09 19.37
CA PRO A 106 11.47 8.15 18.47
C PRO A 106 11.84 7.91 17.00
N GLY A 107 13.02 7.36 16.74
CA GLY A 107 13.47 7.06 15.38
C GLY A 107 12.68 5.95 14.67
N GLN A 108 11.79 5.23 15.35
CA GLN A 108 10.85 4.31 14.69
C GLN A 108 9.64 5.04 14.10
N ILE A 109 9.30 6.24 14.58
CA ILE A 109 8.20 7.03 14.04
C ILE A 109 8.72 7.90 12.91
N ILE A 110 8.35 7.55 11.67
CA ILE A 110 8.80 8.27 10.47
C ILE A 110 7.93 9.48 10.19
N GLN A 111 6.63 9.37 10.47
CA GLN A 111 5.67 10.44 10.19
C GLN A 111 4.51 10.39 11.17
N THR A 112 4.01 11.55 11.54
CA THR A 112 2.75 11.72 12.28
C THR A 112 2.03 12.91 11.69
N SER A 113 0.82 12.71 11.18
CA SER A 113 0.02 13.78 10.58
C SER A 113 -1.47 13.51 10.71
N GLY A 114 -2.25 14.54 10.99
CA GLY A 114 -3.67 14.54 10.70
C GLY A 114 -3.91 14.76 9.22
N VAL A 115 -4.76 13.92 8.63
CA VAL A 115 -5.18 14.01 7.23
C VAL A 115 -6.35 14.98 7.08
N GLY A 116 -7.12 15.19 8.14
CA GLY A 116 -8.36 15.96 8.13
C GLY A 116 -9.57 15.05 7.98
N GLN A 117 -10.62 15.59 7.38
CA GLN A 117 -11.83 14.82 7.13
C GLN A 117 -11.60 13.80 6.01
N ILE A 118 -12.16 12.62 6.18
CA ILE A 118 -12.36 11.71 5.06
C ILE A 118 -13.57 12.23 4.29
N GLU A 119 -13.39 12.51 3.01
CA GLU A 119 -14.50 12.87 2.13
C GLU A 119 -15.42 11.65 1.99
N VAL A 120 -16.68 11.81 2.37
CA VAL A 120 -17.73 10.80 2.25
C VAL A 120 -18.86 11.44 1.46
N ARG A 121 -19.53 10.67 0.60
CA ARG A 121 -20.70 11.16 -0.14
C ARG A 121 -21.95 10.42 0.32
N GLY A 122 -23.03 11.15 0.60
CA GLY A 122 -24.34 10.63 1.01
C GLY A 122 -25.01 11.53 2.04
N ASP A 123 -26.35 11.47 2.19
CA ASP A 123 -27.13 12.14 3.25
C ASP A 123 -26.88 11.52 4.64
N GLU A 124 -25.73 10.89 4.85
CA GLU A 124 -25.35 10.53 6.20
C GLU A 124 -25.15 11.84 6.96
N VAL A 125 -26.05 12.10 7.91
CA VAL A 125 -25.97 13.25 8.81
C VAL A 125 -25.33 12.81 10.15
N HIS A 126 -24.93 11.53 10.26
CA HIS A 126 -24.71 10.86 11.53
C HIS A 126 -23.23 10.64 11.87
N GLY A 127 -22.31 10.83 10.92
CA GLY A 127 -20.86 10.66 11.07
C GLY A 127 -20.42 9.21 11.29
N ASN A 128 -19.60 8.68 10.39
CA ASN A 128 -19.11 7.30 10.48
C ASN A 128 -17.95 7.15 11.50
N ARG A 129 -18.10 6.22 12.45
CA ARG A 129 -17.07 5.91 13.46
C ARG A 129 -15.77 5.42 12.84
N GLU A 130 -15.84 4.77 11.69
CA GLU A 130 -14.67 4.26 10.96
C GLU A 130 -13.78 5.38 10.40
N PHE A 131 -14.28 6.61 10.32
CA PHE A 131 -13.50 7.79 9.93
C PHE A 131 -12.94 8.56 11.12
N ARG A 132 -13.41 8.26 12.33
CA ARG A 132 -12.86 8.79 13.58
C ARG A 132 -11.74 7.90 14.10
N LYS A 133 -10.69 7.72 13.30
CA LYS A 133 -9.60 6.82 13.64
C LYS A 133 -8.22 7.45 13.51
N THR A 134 -7.25 6.82 14.16
CA THR A 134 -5.83 6.97 13.83
C THR A 134 -5.34 5.61 13.36
N SER A 135 -4.74 5.56 12.18
CA SER A 135 -4.12 4.36 11.64
C SER A 135 -2.61 4.43 11.79
N ILE A 136 -2.05 3.35 12.33
CA ILE A 136 -0.61 3.12 12.49
C ILE A 136 -0.20 2.14 11.41
N PHE A 137 0.60 2.62 10.46
CA PHE A 137 1.13 1.81 9.37
C PHE A 137 2.53 1.34 9.71
N ILE A 138 2.69 0.03 9.86
CA ILE A 138 3.94 -0.62 10.24
C ILE A 138 4.63 -1.07 8.96
N ARG A 139 5.73 -0.40 8.62
CA ARG A 139 6.57 -0.76 7.48
C ARG A 139 7.37 -2.02 7.82
N ARG A 140 6.98 -3.13 7.20
CA ARG A 140 7.66 -4.41 7.32
C ARG A 140 8.60 -4.63 6.15
N THR A 141 9.67 -5.39 6.38
CA THR A 141 10.59 -5.88 5.34
C THR A 141 10.58 -7.40 5.36
N GLY A 142 10.36 -8.02 4.20
CA GLY A 142 10.42 -9.47 4.04
C GLY A 142 9.20 -10.04 3.33
N THR A 143 9.20 -11.35 3.12
CA THR A 143 8.05 -12.09 2.58
C THR A 143 7.10 -12.43 3.72
N ARG A 144 5.88 -11.89 3.72
CA ARG A 144 4.82 -12.39 4.59
C ARG A 144 4.58 -13.85 4.19
N LYS A 145 4.72 -14.82 5.11
CA LYS A 145 4.22 -16.18 4.88
C LYS A 145 2.69 -16.08 4.89
N ILE A 146 2.10 -15.81 3.73
CA ILE A 146 0.65 -15.73 3.60
C ILE A 146 0.13 -17.16 3.53
N SER A 147 -0.80 -17.51 4.42
CA SER A 147 -1.65 -18.68 4.18
C SER A 147 -2.49 -18.36 2.94
N SER A 148 -2.11 -18.99 1.83
CA SER A 148 -2.85 -18.99 0.56
C SER A 148 -4.33 -19.28 0.79
N LYS A 149 -5.14 -18.25 0.98
CA LYS A 149 -6.60 -18.34 0.87
C LYS A 149 -7.12 -17.72 -0.43
N THR A 150 -6.31 -16.92 -1.12
CA THR A 150 -6.59 -16.32 -2.44
C THR A 150 -6.06 -17.13 -3.61
N GLY A 151 -5.40 -18.27 -3.36
CA GLY A 151 -4.64 -19.05 -4.35
C GLY A 151 -5.42 -19.32 -5.63
N GLY A 152 -5.11 -18.52 -6.67
CA GLY A 152 -5.50 -18.77 -8.05
C GLY A 152 -6.70 -18.01 -8.57
N GLN A 153 -7.28 -17.03 -7.85
CA GLN A 153 -8.40 -16.25 -8.40
C GLN A 153 -7.95 -15.42 -9.62
N LEU A 154 -6.86 -14.65 -9.48
CA LEU A 154 -6.32 -13.87 -10.60
C LEU A 154 -5.81 -14.79 -11.71
N THR A 155 -5.16 -15.89 -11.34
CA THR A 155 -4.71 -16.91 -12.29
C THR A 155 -5.86 -17.48 -13.11
N ARG A 156 -7.00 -17.79 -12.48
CA ARG A 156 -8.21 -18.29 -13.15
C ARG A 156 -8.80 -17.24 -14.08
N SER A 157 -8.98 -16.01 -13.59
CA SER A 157 -9.46 -14.89 -14.41
C SER A 157 -8.57 -14.67 -15.63
N MET A 158 -7.25 -14.83 -15.50
CA MET A 158 -6.32 -14.73 -16.63
C MET A 158 -6.43 -15.86 -17.65
N GLN A 159 -6.71 -17.09 -17.22
CA GLN A 159 -6.92 -18.22 -18.13
C GLN A 159 -8.22 -18.10 -18.93
N GLU A 160 -9.24 -17.49 -18.34
CA GLU A 160 -10.56 -17.30 -18.94
C GLU A 160 -10.66 -16.03 -19.80
N THR A 161 -9.65 -15.16 -19.76
CA THR A 161 -9.69 -13.84 -20.41
C THR A 161 -8.82 -13.79 -21.67
N GLU A 162 -9.37 -13.25 -22.75
CA GLU A 162 -8.66 -13.04 -24.01
C GLU A 162 -7.66 -11.87 -23.96
N VAL A 163 -6.63 -11.92 -24.80
CA VAL A 163 -5.66 -10.82 -24.93
C VAL A 163 -6.37 -9.51 -25.30
N GLY A 164 -6.03 -8.44 -24.59
CA GLY A 164 -6.59 -7.11 -24.81
C GLY A 164 -7.85 -6.80 -24.00
N LYS A 165 -8.37 -7.77 -23.23
CA LYS A 165 -9.42 -7.53 -22.24
C LYS A 165 -8.83 -7.12 -20.89
N THR A 166 -9.60 -6.31 -20.15
CA THR A 166 -9.24 -5.88 -18.80
C THR A 166 -9.62 -6.97 -17.79
N ILE A 167 -8.74 -7.22 -16.83
CA ILE A 167 -8.97 -8.08 -15.68
C ILE A 167 -8.92 -7.21 -14.44
N ILE A 168 -9.92 -7.33 -13.58
CA ILE A 168 -9.99 -6.60 -12.33
C ILE A 168 -9.01 -7.23 -11.33
N LEU A 169 -8.12 -6.42 -10.77
CA LEU A 169 -7.21 -6.86 -9.73
C LEU A 169 -7.89 -6.85 -8.36
N ASP A 170 -8.69 -7.87 -8.12
CA ASP A 170 -9.49 -8.03 -6.91
C ASP A 170 -8.65 -8.10 -5.63
N ASN A 171 -9.19 -7.60 -4.50
CA ASN A 171 -8.55 -7.62 -3.18
C ASN A 171 -7.26 -6.79 -3.07
N ILE A 172 -7.12 -5.76 -3.90
CA ILE A 172 -6.09 -4.74 -3.73
C ILE A 172 -6.65 -3.52 -3.00
N TYR A 173 -6.09 -3.25 -1.83
CA TYR A 173 -6.53 -2.23 -0.89
C TYR A 173 -5.43 -1.19 -0.68
N PHE A 174 -5.82 0.08 -0.71
CA PHE A 174 -4.93 1.21 -0.48
C PHE A 174 -5.26 1.92 0.82
N LEU A 175 -4.25 2.57 1.39
CA LEU A 175 -4.47 3.51 2.46
C LEU A 175 -5.31 4.68 1.95
N VAL A 176 -6.17 5.24 2.81
CA VAL A 176 -7.03 6.37 2.46
C VAL A 176 -6.18 7.52 1.93
N ASN A 177 -6.58 8.09 0.80
CA ASN A 177 -5.89 9.17 0.08
C ASN A 177 -4.39 8.91 -0.18
N SER A 178 -3.99 7.65 -0.38
CA SER A 178 -2.58 7.27 -0.47
C SER A 178 -2.34 6.19 -1.51
N SER A 179 -1.19 6.28 -2.21
CA SER A 179 -0.73 5.23 -3.13
C SER A 179 -0.08 4.02 -2.45
N ARG A 180 -0.09 3.94 -1.12
CA ARG A 180 0.45 2.79 -0.40
C ARG A 180 -0.64 1.72 -0.31
N TYR A 181 -0.38 0.52 -0.81
CA TYR A 181 -1.27 -0.62 -0.64
C TYR A 181 -1.00 -1.35 0.69
N THR A 182 -2.00 -2.05 1.21
CA THR A 182 -1.93 -2.76 2.50
C THR A 182 -1.14 -4.07 2.41
N GLY A 183 -0.80 -4.64 3.56
CA GLY A 183 -0.18 -5.96 3.65
C GLY A 183 -1.09 -7.09 3.13
N GLU A 184 -2.42 -6.99 3.24
CA GLU A 184 -3.33 -7.97 2.62
C GLU A 184 -3.20 -7.98 1.09
N SER A 185 -3.05 -6.79 0.52
CA SER A 185 -2.93 -6.56 -0.93
C SER A 185 -1.66 -7.16 -1.52
N GLN A 186 -0.64 -7.40 -0.69
CA GLN A 186 0.64 -7.96 -1.13
C GLN A 186 0.48 -9.35 -1.76
N ALA A 187 -0.47 -10.17 -1.28
CA ALA A 187 -0.74 -11.49 -1.84
C ALA A 187 -1.13 -11.43 -3.32
N VAL A 188 -2.02 -10.49 -3.65
CA VAL A 188 -2.55 -10.32 -5.00
C VAL A 188 -1.46 -9.79 -5.94
N VAL A 189 -0.65 -8.85 -5.46
CA VAL A 189 0.49 -8.31 -6.21
C VAL A 189 1.58 -9.39 -6.43
N ASP A 190 1.79 -10.29 -5.47
CA ASP A 190 2.69 -11.43 -5.61
C ASP A 190 2.17 -12.47 -6.61
N GLU A 191 0.86 -12.74 -6.63
CA GLU A 191 0.25 -13.60 -7.64
C GLU A 191 0.43 -13.01 -9.04
N LEU A 192 0.20 -11.70 -9.22
CA LEU A 192 0.46 -11.03 -10.50
C LEU A 192 1.93 -11.16 -10.94
N LEU A 193 2.87 -11.03 -10.00
CA LEU A 193 4.29 -11.24 -10.26
C LEU A 193 4.59 -12.67 -10.74
N GLU A 194 4.01 -13.68 -10.08
CA GLU A 194 4.18 -15.09 -10.45
C GLU A 194 3.65 -15.37 -11.86
N ILE A 195 2.48 -14.83 -12.19
CA ILE A 195 1.89 -15.00 -13.52
C ILE A 195 2.76 -14.32 -14.58
N MET A 196 3.23 -13.08 -14.34
CA MET A 196 4.12 -12.39 -15.28
C MET A 196 5.48 -13.08 -15.45
N THR A 197 5.98 -13.71 -14.39
CA THR A 197 7.24 -14.48 -14.42
C THR A 197 7.06 -15.75 -15.25
N SER A 198 5.94 -16.45 -15.07
CA SER A 198 5.62 -17.70 -15.78
C SER A 198 5.25 -17.48 -17.24
N ASN A 199 4.92 -16.24 -17.65
CA ASN A 199 4.53 -15.89 -19.01
C ASN A 199 5.43 -14.78 -19.59
N PRO A 200 6.66 -15.07 -20.05
CA PRO A 200 7.64 -14.06 -20.46
C PRO A 200 7.18 -13.11 -21.58
N GLY A 201 6.27 -13.55 -22.45
CA GLY A 201 5.70 -12.71 -23.52
C GLY A 201 4.57 -11.79 -23.07
N LEU A 202 4.01 -11.99 -21.87
CA LEU A 202 2.88 -11.22 -21.38
C LEU A 202 3.28 -9.76 -21.15
N LYS A 203 2.49 -8.84 -21.69
CA LYS A 203 2.55 -7.41 -21.45
C LYS A 203 1.23 -6.95 -20.83
N ILE A 204 1.32 -6.08 -19.83
CA ILE A 204 0.15 -5.57 -19.13
C ILE A 204 0.16 -4.04 -19.06
N LYS A 205 -1.04 -3.48 -18.91
CA LYS A 205 -1.24 -2.08 -18.51
C LYS A 205 -2.00 -2.10 -17.19
N LEU A 206 -1.41 -1.49 -16.16
CA LEU A 206 -2.06 -1.28 -14.88
C LEU A 206 -2.89 -0.01 -14.97
N GLU A 207 -4.21 -0.16 -14.86
CA GLU A 207 -5.12 0.96 -14.79
C GLU A 207 -5.37 1.28 -13.31
N GLY A 208 -5.42 2.57 -12.96
CA GLY A 208 -5.67 3.02 -11.60
C GLY A 208 -6.88 3.94 -11.59
N HIS A 209 -7.76 3.73 -10.63
CA HIS A 209 -9.06 4.38 -10.55
C HIS A 209 -9.29 4.89 -9.12
N VAL A 210 -10.10 5.94 -9.02
CA VAL A 210 -10.62 6.47 -7.76
C VAL A 210 -12.09 6.76 -7.96
N CYS A 211 -12.91 6.46 -6.96
CA CYS A 211 -14.33 6.82 -6.97
C CYS A 211 -14.55 8.15 -6.25
N CYS A 212 -15.72 8.74 -6.46
CA CYS A 212 -16.31 9.76 -5.58
C CYS A 212 -15.55 11.10 -5.42
N VAL A 213 -14.52 11.37 -6.23
CA VAL A 213 -13.77 12.64 -6.15
C VAL A 213 -14.55 13.77 -6.82
N GLN A 214 -14.84 14.84 -6.08
CA GLN A 214 -15.41 16.07 -6.64
C GLN A 214 -14.81 17.32 -5.96
N PRO A 215 -14.61 18.44 -6.70
CA PRO A 215 -14.89 18.61 -8.13
C PRO A 215 -13.83 17.97 -9.05
N ASP A 216 -12.66 17.63 -8.50
CA ASP A 216 -11.49 17.16 -9.26
C ASP A 216 -11.71 15.81 -9.97
N GLU A 217 -10.96 15.56 -11.03
CA GLU A 217 -11.01 14.30 -11.79
C GLU A 217 -10.31 13.14 -11.08
N ASP A 218 -9.33 13.43 -10.23
CA ASP A 218 -8.55 12.45 -9.47
C ASP A 218 -8.29 13.00 -8.06
N ALA A 219 -8.00 12.11 -7.11
CA ALA A 219 -7.85 12.45 -5.71
C ALA A 219 -6.42 12.89 -5.38
N PHE A 220 -6.30 13.63 -4.27
CA PHE A 220 -5.01 13.99 -3.71
C PHE A 220 -4.32 12.77 -3.07
N ASP A 221 -3.07 12.54 -3.44
CA ASP A 221 -2.21 11.52 -2.85
C ASP A 221 -1.30 12.13 -1.79
N ILE A 222 -1.54 11.80 -0.53
CA ILE A 222 -0.74 12.29 0.60
C ILE A 222 0.72 11.81 0.56
N VAL A 223 1.03 10.75 -0.19
CA VAL A 223 2.38 10.17 -0.26
C VAL A 223 3.29 11.02 -1.13
N PHE A 224 2.77 11.52 -2.24
CA PHE A 224 3.51 12.34 -3.21
C PHE A 224 3.12 13.82 -3.15
N ALA A 225 2.09 14.16 -2.38
CA ALA A 225 1.50 15.49 -2.28
C ALA A 225 1.09 16.06 -3.65
N ASP A 226 0.41 15.25 -4.47
CA ASP A 226 -0.08 15.62 -5.80
C ASP A 226 -1.55 15.18 -6.02
N GLN A 227 -2.20 15.68 -7.07
CA GLN A 227 -3.60 15.35 -7.42
C GLN A 227 -3.73 14.09 -8.29
N PHE A 228 -2.80 13.13 -8.21
CA PHE A 228 -2.77 11.98 -9.12
C PHE A 228 -2.82 10.63 -8.40
N LEU A 229 -3.73 10.50 -7.42
CA LEU A 229 -3.84 9.30 -6.59
C LEU A 229 -4.05 8.02 -7.42
N SER A 230 -4.98 8.04 -8.38
CA SER A 230 -5.27 6.88 -9.24
C SER A 230 -4.02 6.41 -9.98
N ARG A 231 -3.27 7.34 -10.57
CA ARG A 231 -2.01 7.07 -11.29
C ARG A 231 -0.93 6.55 -10.35
N ASN A 232 -0.79 7.16 -9.17
CA ASN A 232 0.26 6.83 -8.23
C ASN A 232 0.04 5.46 -7.59
N ARG A 233 -1.22 5.07 -7.37
CA ARG A 233 -1.57 3.72 -6.93
C ARG A 233 -1.19 2.67 -7.99
N ALA A 234 -1.49 2.89 -9.28
CA ALA A 234 -1.06 1.99 -10.36
C ALA A 234 0.47 1.94 -10.50
N ARG A 235 1.12 3.10 -10.34
CA ARG A 235 2.58 3.24 -10.28
C ARG A 235 3.19 2.43 -9.14
N ALA A 236 2.52 2.32 -7.98
CA ALA A 236 3.04 1.57 -6.84
C ALA A 236 3.20 0.08 -7.14
N ILE A 237 2.22 -0.51 -7.82
CA ILE A 237 2.24 -1.92 -8.28
C ILE A 237 3.30 -2.09 -9.39
N PHE A 238 3.32 -1.19 -10.37
CA PHE A 238 4.34 -1.17 -11.41
C PHE A 238 5.77 -1.18 -10.82
N ALA A 239 6.04 -0.27 -9.86
CA ALA A 239 7.34 -0.15 -9.23
C ALA A 239 7.71 -1.42 -8.45
N TYR A 240 6.73 -2.08 -7.84
CA TYR A 240 6.93 -3.37 -7.20
C TYR A 240 7.38 -4.44 -8.21
N LEU A 241 6.64 -4.62 -9.31
CA LEU A 241 6.93 -5.64 -10.33
C LEU A 241 8.32 -5.44 -10.95
N VAL A 242 8.65 -4.19 -11.31
CA VAL A 242 9.98 -3.86 -11.89
C VAL A 242 11.09 -4.14 -10.90
N ARG A 243 10.94 -3.77 -9.62
CA ARG A 243 11.93 -4.06 -8.57
C ARG A 243 12.11 -5.57 -8.35
N LYS A 244 11.09 -6.38 -8.64
CA LYS A 244 11.12 -7.84 -8.56
C LYS A 244 11.64 -8.53 -9.82
N GLY A 245 12.03 -7.76 -10.83
CA GLY A 245 12.72 -8.28 -12.02
C GLY A 245 11.86 -8.39 -13.27
N ILE A 246 10.60 -7.95 -13.25
CA ILE A 246 9.81 -7.82 -14.48
C ILE A 246 10.38 -6.68 -15.33
N ASP A 247 10.65 -6.96 -16.60
CA ASP A 247 11.17 -5.97 -17.53
C ASP A 247 10.21 -4.77 -17.67
N LYS A 248 10.76 -3.54 -17.60
CA LYS A 248 9.99 -2.30 -17.66
C LYS A 248 9.14 -2.16 -18.93
N SER A 249 9.58 -2.75 -20.06
CA SER A 249 8.85 -2.73 -21.32
C SER A 249 7.60 -3.63 -21.32
N ARG A 250 7.45 -4.49 -20.31
CA ARG A 250 6.31 -5.42 -20.17
C ARG A 250 5.17 -4.88 -19.30
N VAL A 251 5.40 -3.80 -18.57
CA VAL A 251 4.40 -3.20 -17.70
C VAL A 251 4.29 -1.72 -18.02
N SER A 252 3.08 -1.24 -18.25
CA SER A 252 2.77 0.19 -18.29
C SER A 252 1.74 0.51 -17.21
N TYR A 253 1.55 1.78 -16.87
CA TYR A 253 0.50 2.19 -15.94
C TYR A 253 -0.13 3.52 -16.35
N GLN A 254 -1.41 3.70 -16.01
CA GLN A 254 -2.16 4.93 -16.23
C GLN A 254 -3.22 5.11 -15.13
N GLY A 255 -3.39 6.35 -14.67
CA GLY A 255 -4.54 6.73 -13.84
C GLY A 255 -5.66 7.28 -14.69
N TYR A 256 -6.89 6.88 -14.39
CA TYR A 256 -8.12 7.38 -15.03
C TYR A 256 -8.97 8.23 -14.09
N GLY A 257 -8.52 8.45 -12.86
CA GLY A 257 -9.34 9.19 -11.90
C GLY A 257 -10.70 8.52 -11.72
N LYS A 258 -11.76 9.33 -11.74
CA LYS A 258 -13.16 8.91 -11.75
C LYS A 258 -13.76 8.69 -13.15
N SER A 259 -12.97 8.81 -14.22
CA SER A 259 -13.49 8.88 -15.60
C SER A 259 -13.95 7.52 -16.16
N ARG A 260 -13.75 6.43 -15.42
CA ARG A 260 -14.11 5.05 -15.81
C ARG A 260 -14.67 4.32 -14.58
N PRO A 261 -15.89 4.66 -14.14
CA PRO A 261 -16.52 3.99 -13.01
C PRO A 261 -16.94 2.56 -13.40
N MET A 262 -17.07 1.66 -12.42
CA MET A 262 -17.60 0.32 -12.67
C MET A 262 -19.09 0.34 -13.01
N VAL A 263 -19.83 1.34 -12.53
CA VAL A 263 -21.26 1.55 -12.76
C VAL A 263 -21.49 2.98 -13.22
N ASP A 264 -22.23 3.16 -14.31
CA ASP A 264 -22.60 4.48 -14.84
C ASP A 264 -24.10 4.51 -15.21
N PRO A 265 -24.90 5.45 -14.67
CA PRO A 265 -24.55 6.43 -13.63
C PRO A 265 -24.36 5.78 -12.25
N GLU A 266 -23.36 6.25 -11.51
CA GLU A 266 -23.08 5.86 -10.13
C GLU A 266 -24.05 6.60 -9.18
N ILE A 267 -25.28 6.08 -8.99
CA ILE A 267 -26.37 6.78 -8.29
C ILE A 267 -26.41 6.44 -6.80
N THR A 268 -26.26 5.17 -6.42
CA THR A 268 -26.40 4.70 -5.03
C THR A 268 -25.05 4.45 -4.36
N GLU A 269 -24.99 4.37 -3.02
CA GLU A 269 -23.77 3.91 -2.31
C GLU A 269 -23.36 2.51 -2.76
N GLU A 270 -24.32 1.65 -3.07
CA GLU A 270 -24.06 0.31 -3.61
C GLU A 270 -23.43 0.36 -5.01
N ASP A 271 -23.79 1.34 -5.86
CA ASP A 271 -23.15 1.54 -7.17
C ASP A 271 -21.70 2.04 -7.03
N LYS A 272 -21.44 2.88 -6.02
CA LYS A 272 -20.09 3.37 -5.66
C LYS A 272 -19.22 2.28 -5.05
N GLU A 273 -19.87 1.32 -4.39
CA GLU A 273 -19.25 0.24 -3.66
C GLU A 273 -19.32 -1.12 -4.34
N LYS A 274 -19.82 -1.25 -5.59
CA LYS A 274 -20.03 -2.57 -6.22
C LYS A 274 -18.76 -3.41 -6.17
N LYS A 275 -18.77 -4.33 -5.21
CA LYS A 275 -17.79 -5.36 -4.92
C LYS A 275 -18.32 -6.68 -5.48
N PRO A 276 -17.47 -7.56 -6.00
CA PRO A 276 -17.83 -8.98 -6.08
C PRO A 276 -18.29 -9.45 -4.70
N GLU A 277 -19.48 -10.08 -4.63
CA GLU A 277 -20.31 -10.30 -3.43
C GLU A 277 -19.53 -10.64 -2.12
N GLY A 278 -19.92 -9.99 -1.01
CA GLY A 278 -19.58 -10.43 0.37
C GLY A 278 -18.47 -9.68 1.12
N ARG A 279 -18.24 -8.38 0.91
CA ARG A 279 -17.08 -7.64 1.49
C ARG A 279 -17.39 -6.24 2.06
N ASP A 280 -16.50 -5.78 2.95
CA ASP A 280 -16.55 -4.56 3.79
C ASP A 280 -16.78 -3.24 3.01
N PRO A 281 -17.74 -2.37 3.42
CA PRO A 281 -18.08 -1.09 2.78
C PRO A 281 -16.91 -0.12 2.54
N ASP A 282 -15.94 -0.04 3.45
CA ASP A 282 -15.07 1.15 3.58
C ASP A 282 -13.66 1.03 2.95
N THR A 283 -13.48 0.14 1.97
CA THR A 283 -12.20 -0.03 1.28
C THR A 283 -12.22 0.50 -0.15
N CYS A 284 -11.48 1.58 -0.40
CA CYS A 284 -11.27 2.13 -1.74
C CYS A 284 -10.40 1.14 -2.55
N GLN A 285 -11.03 0.25 -3.31
CA GLN A 285 -10.33 -0.63 -4.24
C GLN A 285 -9.90 0.15 -5.49
N MET A 286 -8.77 -0.26 -6.05
CA MET A 286 -8.48 0.03 -7.45
C MET A 286 -9.04 -1.06 -8.32
N THR A 287 -9.72 -0.67 -9.40
CA THR A 287 -9.98 -1.54 -10.55
C THR A 287 -8.80 -1.51 -11.51
#